data_AF-A0A8T5KI37-F1
#
_entry.id   AF-A0A8T5KI37-F1
#
_cell.length_a   1.000
_cell.length_b   1.000
_cell.length_c   1.000
_cell.angle_alpha   90.00
_cell.angle_beta   90.00
_cell.angle_gamma   90.00
#
_symmetry.space_group_name_H-M   'P 1'
#
loop_
_entity.id
_entity.type
_entity.pdbx_description
1 polymer ?
#
loop_
_entity_poly.entity_id
_entity_poly.type
_entity_poly.pdbx_seq_one_letter_code
_entity_poly.pdbx_strand_id
1 'polypeptide(L)'
;MGKFDDAKKFALELEELTPKYKGNWNYGNAIQNSNIILGRIALKEGRVEDAKQFLIKAGESPGSPQMNTFGPNMSLAKDLIEYGETEVVIEYLNLCKSFWGMSGGRLEGWIILLQTGQTPNLGANCNY
;
A
#
# COMPACT_ATOMS: atom_id res chain seq x y z
N MET A 1 5.09 -22.70 -0.88
CA MET A 1 6.31 -21.93 -0.59
C MET A 1 6.80 -21.18 -1.82
N GLY A 2 7.05 -21.82 -2.97
CA GLY A 2 7.64 -21.15 -4.16
C GLY A 2 7.01 -19.84 -4.67
N LYS A 3 5.67 -19.67 -4.68
CA LYS A 3 5.05 -18.43 -5.20
C LYS A 3 5.40 -17.16 -4.40
N PHE A 4 5.69 -17.28 -3.09
CA PHE A 4 6.06 -16.15 -2.25
C PHE A 4 7.53 -15.77 -2.43
N ASP A 5 8.40 -16.75 -2.63
CA ASP A 5 9.83 -16.53 -2.87
C ASP A 5 10.04 -15.82 -4.22
N ASP A 6 9.31 -16.25 -5.25
CA ASP A 6 9.30 -15.59 -6.56
C ASP A 6 8.77 -14.15 -6.46
N ALA A 7 7.63 -13.95 -5.77
CA ALA A 7 7.06 -12.61 -5.58
C ALA A 7 8.01 -11.66 -4.82
N LYS A 8 8.70 -12.18 -3.80
CA LYS A 8 9.74 -11.43 -3.06
C LYS A 8 10.87 -11.02 -3.97
N LYS A 9 11.41 -11.97 -4.75
CA LYS A 9 12.50 -11.71 -5.69
C LYS A 9 12.12 -10.64 -6.73
N PHE A 10 10.95 -10.77 -7.35
CA PHE A 10 10.48 -9.78 -8.32
C PHE A 10 10.24 -8.40 -7.71
N ALA A 11 9.71 -8.34 -6.47
CA ALA A 11 9.50 -7.07 -5.80
C ALA A 11 10.83 -6.37 -5.46
N LEU A 12 11.85 -7.12 -5.03
CA LEU A 12 13.20 -6.59 -4.76
C LEU A 12 13.89 -6.11 -6.04
N GLU A 13 13.81 -6.88 -7.12
CA GLU A 13 14.34 -6.48 -8.43
C GLU A 13 13.65 -5.20 -8.94
N LEU A 14 12.33 -5.11 -8.74
CA LEU A 14 11.58 -3.92 -9.10
C LEU A 14 12.02 -2.71 -8.26
N GLU A 15 12.18 -2.84 -6.95
CA GLU A 15 12.68 -1.77 -6.06
C GLU A 15 14.06 -1.27 -6.53
N GLU A 16 14.97 -2.18 -6.90
CA GLU A 16 16.32 -1.83 -7.39
C GLU A 16 16.28 -1.08 -8.74
N LEU A 17 15.41 -1.50 -9.65
CA LEU A 17 15.32 -0.91 -10.99
C LEU A 17 14.54 0.40 -11.02
N THR A 18 13.57 0.57 -10.12
CA THR A 18 12.61 1.68 -10.12
C THR A 18 13.28 3.04 -10.24
N PRO A 19 14.35 3.40 -9.49
CA PRO A 19 15.01 4.71 -9.59
C PRO A 19 15.53 5.09 -10.99
N LYS A 20 15.76 4.11 -11.88
CA LYS A 20 16.20 4.35 -13.26
C LYS A 20 15.05 4.81 -14.18
N TYR A 21 13.80 4.62 -13.76
CA TYR A 21 12.59 4.83 -14.55
C TYR A 21 11.67 5.90 -13.98
N LYS A 22 12.20 6.90 -13.26
CA LYS A 22 11.40 7.99 -12.64
C LYS A 22 10.45 8.72 -13.60
N GLY A 23 10.80 8.79 -14.88
CA GLY A 23 9.96 9.42 -15.92
C GLY A 23 8.91 8.51 -16.55
N ASN A 24 8.84 7.23 -16.16
CA ASN A 24 7.87 6.28 -16.71
C ASN A 24 6.48 6.50 -16.07
N TRP A 25 5.43 6.48 -16.87
CA TRP A 25 4.05 6.69 -16.39
C TRP A 25 3.61 5.68 -15.32
N ASN A 26 4.21 4.48 -15.31
CA ASN A 26 3.91 3.39 -14.39
C ASN A 26 4.84 3.35 -13.16
N TYR A 27 5.73 4.34 -13.02
CA TYR A 27 6.71 4.40 -11.92
C TYR A 27 6.05 4.35 -10.54
N GLY A 28 4.96 5.09 -10.32
CA GLY A 28 4.26 5.06 -9.03
C GLY A 28 3.56 3.73 -8.73
N ASN A 29 3.06 3.01 -9.75
CA ASN A 29 2.56 1.65 -9.58
C ASN A 29 3.68 0.69 -9.18
N ALA A 30 4.88 0.82 -9.76
CA ALA A 30 6.01 -0.04 -9.43
C ALA A 30 6.43 0.10 -7.96
N ILE A 31 6.51 1.35 -7.46
CA ILE A 31 6.75 1.65 -6.04
C ILE A 31 5.66 1.02 -5.17
N GLN A 32 4.40 1.28 -5.49
CA GLN A 32 3.30 0.83 -4.65
C GLN A 32 3.21 -0.71 -4.62
N ASN A 33 3.24 -1.36 -5.79
CA ASN A 33 3.11 -2.83 -5.88
C ASN A 33 4.26 -3.57 -5.19
N SER A 34 5.51 -3.14 -5.39
CA SER A 34 6.68 -3.78 -4.74
C SER A 34 6.56 -3.73 -3.22
N ASN A 35 6.29 -2.54 -2.68
CA ASN A 35 6.15 -2.34 -1.25
C ASN A 35 4.95 -3.09 -0.65
N ILE A 36 3.78 -3.10 -1.32
CA ILE A 36 2.63 -3.88 -0.86
C ILE A 36 2.97 -5.39 -0.80
N ILE A 37 3.62 -5.94 -1.83
CA ILE A 37 4.01 -7.36 -1.83
C ILE A 37 5.02 -7.66 -0.71
N LEU A 38 6.07 -6.84 -0.58
CA LEU A 38 7.11 -7.03 0.43
C LEU A 38 6.55 -6.91 1.85
N GLY A 39 5.65 -5.96 2.09
CA GLY A 39 5.01 -5.79 3.39
C GLY A 39 4.10 -6.94 3.77
N ARG A 40 3.34 -7.49 2.82
CA ARG A 40 2.49 -8.67 3.10
C ARG A 40 3.31 -9.92 3.39
N ILE A 41 4.43 -10.08 2.70
CA ILE A 41 5.40 -11.15 2.99
C ILE A 41 6.01 -10.95 4.37
N ALA A 42 6.43 -9.73 4.71
CA ALA A 42 6.97 -9.41 6.02
C ALA A 42 5.99 -9.72 7.15
N LEU A 43 4.73 -9.29 7.01
CA LEU A 43 3.70 -9.55 8.01
C LEU A 43 3.47 -11.06 8.21
N LYS A 44 3.42 -11.82 7.11
CA LYS A 44 3.28 -13.29 7.17
C LYS A 44 4.46 -13.98 7.85
N GLU A 45 5.66 -13.42 7.74
CA GLU A 45 6.87 -13.89 8.42
C GLU A 45 6.96 -13.41 9.89
N GLY A 46 5.95 -12.69 10.40
CA GLY A 46 5.94 -12.11 11.75
C GLY A 46 6.78 -10.84 11.89
N ARG A 47 7.31 -10.31 10.79
CA ARG A 47 8.08 -9.06 10.73
C ARG A 47 7.13 -7.87 10.60
N VAL A 48 6.36 -7.62 11.66
CA VAL A 48 5.29 -6.59 11.69
C VAL A 48 5.86 -5.20 11.41
N GLU A 49 6.98 -4.84 12.05
CA GLU A 49 7.56 -3.51 11.87
C GLU A 49 8.05 -3.27 10.43
N ASP A 50 8.62 -4.29 9.79
CA ASP A 50 8.98 -4.21 8.38
C ASP A 50 7.73 -4.03 7.50
N ALA A 51 6.63 -4.72 7.80
CA ALA A 51 5.38 -4.57 7.07
C ALA A 51 4.83 -3.13 7.16
N LYS A 52 4.91 -2.51 8.33
CA LYS A 52 4.55 -1.10 8.57
C LYS A 52 5.39 -0.17 7.72
N GLN A 53 6.71 -0.34 7.72
CA GLN A 53 7.63 0.46 6.91
C GLN A 53 7.36 0.33 5.41
N PHE A 54 7.06 -0.89 4.94
CA PHE A 54 6.67 -1.09 3.55
C PHE A 54 5.34 -0.41 3.21
N LEU A 55 4.35 -0.40 4.11
CA LEU A 55 3.11 0.34 3.87
C LEU A 55 3.37 1.84 3.69
N ILE A 56 4.22 2.45 4.54
CA ILE A 56 4.58 3.86 4.43
C ILE A 56 5.27 4.17 3.09
N LYS A 57 6.29 3.37 2.71
CA LYS A 57 6.95 3.50 1.41
C LYS A 57 5.98 3.38 0.22
N ALA A 58 4.95 2.53 0.34
CA ALA A 58 3.91 2.44 -0.69
C ALA A 58 3.08 3.74 -0.79
N GLY A 59 2.83 4.40 0.33
CA GLY A 59 2.12 5.69 0.42
C GLY A 59 2.94 6.87 -0.11
N GLU A 60 4.27 6.80 -0.02
CA GLU A 60 5.21 7.80 -0.57
C GLU A 60 5.34 7.73 -2.11
N SER A 61 4.61 6.82 -2.76
CA SER A 61 4.54 6.77 -4.22
C SER A 61 4.05 8.13 -4.79
N PRO A 62 4.65 8.63 -5.89
CA PRO A 62 4.17 9.84 -6.56
C PRO A 62 2.82 9.64 -7.27
N GLY A 63 2.22 8.45 -7.17
CA GLY A 63 0.99 8.10 -7.86
C GLY A 63 1.20 7.75 -9.33
N SER A 64 0.09 7.53 -10.02
CA SER A 64 0.03 7.17 -11.43
C SER A 64 -1.36 7.45 -11.97
N PRO A 65 -1.56 7.51 -13.30
CA PRO A 65 -2.91 7.69 -13.86
C PRO A 65 -3.95 6.72 -13.28
N GLN A 66 -3.57 5.45 -13.10
CA GLN A 66 -4.42 4.42 -12.50
C GLN A 66 -4.73 4.71 -11.02
N MET A 67 -3.70 5.02 -10.22
CA MET A 67 -3.87 5.28 -8.78
C MET A 67 -4.65 6.57 -8.54
N ASN A 68 -4.46 7.59 -9.38
CA ASN A 68 -5.15 8.87 -9.27
C ASN A 68 -6.66 8.72 -9.53
N THR A 69 -7.06 7.74 -10.34
CA THR A 69 -8.46 7.45 -10.65
C THR A 69 -9.07 6.38 -9.73
N PHE A 70 -8.51 5.16 -9.72
CA PHE A 70 -9.10 4.01 -9.03
C PHE A 70 -8.65 3.87 -7.57
N GLY A 71 -7.52 4.50 -7.22
CA GLY A 71 -6.89 4.40 -5.92
C GLY A 71 -5.76 3.39 -5.85
N PRO A 72 -5.05 3.37 -4.72
CA PRO A 72 -3.96 2.43 -4.49
C PRO A 72 -4.50 1.06 -4.02
N ASN A 73 -3.63 0.06 -4.01
CA ASN A 73 -3.92 -1.24 -3.44
C ASN A 73 -3.92 -1.17 -1.90
N MET A 74 -5.02 -1.58 -1.30
CA MET A 74 -5.29 -1.54 0.14
C MET A 74 -5.08 -2.89 0.84
N SER A 75 -4.57 -3.92 0.14
CA SER A 75 -4.43 -5.27 0.70
C SER A 75 -3.49 -5.33 1.92
N LEU A 76 -2.33 -4.66 1.88
CA LEU A 76 -1.44 -4.59 3.05
C LEU A 76 -2.07 -3.78 4.20
N ALA A 77 -2.76 -2.68 3.88
CA ALA A 77 -3.49 -1.89 4.87
C ALA A 77 -4.56 -2.73 5.58
N LYS A 78 -5.32 -3.54 4.83
CA LYS A 78 -6.27 -4.50 5.38
C LYS A 78 -5.60 -5.52 6.29
N ASP A 79 -4.51 -6.14 5.82
CA ASP A 79 -3.80 -7.16 6.61
C ASP A 79 -3.26 -6.56 7.93
N LEU A 80 -2.79 -5.29 7.92
CA LEU A 80 -2.34 -4.58 9.13
C LEU A 80 -3.48 -4.17 10.06
N ILE A 81 -4.64 -3.77 9.54
CA ILE A 81 -5.84 -3.53 10.37
C ILE A 81 -6.25 -4.83 11.08
N GLU A 82 -6.26 -5.96 10.37
CA GLU A 82 -6.59 -7.27 10.94
C GLU A 82 -5.58 -7.73 12.00
N TYR A 83 -4.33 -7.30 11.89
CA TYR A 83 -3.29 -7.52 12.90
C TYR A 83 -3.40 -6.57 14.10
N GLY A 84 -4.13 -5.45 13.98
CA GLY A 84 -4.31 -4.43 15.02
C GLY A 84 -3.45 -3.18 14.86
N GLU A 85 -2.69 -3.05 13.77
CA GLU A 85 -1.79 -1.93 13.49
C GLU A 85 -2.53 -0.78 12.77
N THR A 86 -3.48 -0.14 13.45
CA THR A 86 -4.35 0.88 12.84
C THR A 86 -3.67 2.23 12.60
N GLU A 87 -2.72 2.62 13.45
CA GLU A 87 -2.04 3.92 13.39
C GLU A 87 -1.24 4.09 12.10
N VAL A 88 -0.44 3.09 11.71
CA VAL A 88 0.32 3.12 10.45
C VAL A 88 -0.61 3.18 9.23
N VAL A 89 -1.80 2.58 9.34
CA VAL A 89 -2.76 2.57 8.24
C VAL A 89 -3.38 3.95 8.08
N ILE A 90 -3.67 4.66 9.18
CA ILE A 90 -4.09 6.06 9.12
C ILE A 90 -3.01 6.93 8.47
N GLU A 91 -1.73 6.72 8.80
CA GLU A 91 -0.63 7.46 8.18
C GLU A 91 -0.56 7.20 6.67
N TYR A 92 -0.62 5.94 6.25
CA TYR A 92 -0.68 5.56 4.85
C TYR A 92 -1.85 6.19 4.11
N LEU A 93 -3.05 6.19 4.69
CA LEU A 93 -4.24 6.83 4.10
C LEU A 93 -4.05 8.34 3.93
N ASN A 94 -3.34 9.01 4.84
CA ASN A 94 -2.99 10.42 4.70
C ASN A 94 -1.98 10.65 3.56
N LEU A 95 -0.96 9.81 3.42
CA LEU A 95 -0.01 9.87 2.31
C LEU A 95 -0.71 9.72 0.95
N CYS A 96 -1.69 8.80 0.87
CA CYS A 96 -2.48 8.57 -0.33
C CYS A 96 -3.25 9.79 -0.84
N LYS A 97 -3.53 10.78 0.01
CA LYS A 97 -4.21 12.03 -0.39
C LYS A 97 -3.40 12.83 -1.41
N SER A 98 -2.08 12.67 -1.42
CA SER A 98 -1.18 13.35 -2.36
C SER A 98 -1.43 12.98 -3.83
N PHE A 99 -1.90 11.75 -4.09
CA PHE A 99 -2.12 11.26 -5.45
C PHE A 99 -3.57 10.89 -5.74
N TRP A 100 -4.34 10.44 -4.76
CA TRP A 100 -5.71 9.96 -4.98
C TRP A 100 -6.78 11.04 -4.75
N GLY A 101 -6.77 12.08 -5.59
CA GLY A 101 -7.77 13.15 -5.53
C GLY A 101 -9.21 12.69 -5.84
N MET A 102 -9.38 11.57 -6.54
CA MET A 102 -10.69 10.96 -6.84
C MET A 102 -11.18 9.98 -5.76
N SER A 103 -10.64 10.06 -4.54
CA SER A 103 -11.07 9.20 -3.44
C SER A 103 -12.57 9.37 -3.12
N GLY A 104 -13.15 10.55 -3.39
CA GLY A 104 -14.56 10.83 -3.17
C GLY A 104 -14.95 10.80 -1.69
N GLY A 105 -14.05 11.23 -0.80
CA GLY A 105 -14.25 11.20 0.65
C GLY A 105 -13.96 9.85 1.30
N ARG A 106 -13.58 8.82 0.52
CA ARG A 106 -13.28 7.49 1.06
C ARG A 106 -12.11 7.50 2.04
N LEU A 107 -11.02 8.22 1.72
CA LEU A 107 -9.84 8.29 2.59
C LEU A 107 -10.22 8.89 3.95
N GLU A 108 -10.96 9.99 3.95
CA GLU A 108 -11.43 10.67 5.16
C GLU A 108 -12.37 9.76 5.97
N GLY A 109 -13.33 9.12 5.29
CA GLY A 109 -14.25 8.19 5.94
C GLY A 109 -13.53 7.00 6.58
N TRP A 110 -12.56 6.41 5.88
CA TRP A 110 -11.76 5.30 6.42
C TRP A 110 -10.89 5.74 7.60
N ILE A 111 -10.29 6.92 7.55
CA ILE A 111 -9.52 7.49 8.67
C ILE A 111 -10.41 7.65 9.90
N ILE A 112 -11.61 8.23 9.75
CA ILE A 112 -12.55 8.43 10.87
C ILE A 112 -12.97 7.09 11.49
N LEU A 113 -13.28 6.08 10.67
CA LEU A 113 -13.62 4.75 11.16
C LEU A 113 -12.46 4.16 11.99
N LEU A 114 -11.23 4.22 11.48
CA LEU A 114 -10.07 3.70 12.22
C LEU A 114 -9.81 4.46 13.53
N GLN A 115 -9.91 5.79 13.52
CA GLN A 115 -9.76 6.63 14.72
C GLN A 115 -10.82 6.34 15.79
N THR A 116 -11.99 5.84 15.40
CA THR A 116 -13.09 5.48 16.31
C THR A 116 -13.09 3.99 16.68
N GLY A 117 -12.03 3.25 16.33
CA GLY A 117 -11.91 1.82 16.62
C GLY A 117 -12.76 0.92 15.72
N GLN A 118 -13.28 1.44 14.61
CA GLN A 118 -14.08 0.71 13.63
C GLN A 118 -13.21 0.25 12.45
N THR A 119 -13.54 -0.91 11.90
CA THR A 119 -12.86 -1.45 10.71
C THR A 119 -13.54 -0.95 9.43
N PRO A 120 -12.85 -0.16 8.57
CA PRO A 120 -13.42 0.28 7.31
C PRO A 120 -13.55 -0.86 6.30
N ASN A 121 -14.60 -0.81 5.48
CA ASN A 121 -14.67 -1.63 4.27
C ASN A 121 -13.84 -0.97 3.16
N LEU A 122 -12.66 -1.52 2.88
CA LEU A 122 -11.76 -1.04 1.82
C LEU A 122 -12.20 -1.49 0.40
N GLY A 123 -13.19 -2.37 0.30
CA GLY A 123 -13.88 -2.73 -0.94
C GLY A 123 -12.96 -3.23 -2.05
N ALA A 124 -13.21 -2.76 -3.27
CA ALA A 124 -12.48 -3.17 -4.47
C ALA A 124 -10.98 -2.83 -4.42
N ASN A 125 -10.56 -1.91 -3.55
CA ASN A 125 -9.15 -1.54 -3.43
C ASN A 125 -8.27 -2.70 -2.88
N CYS A 126 -8.86 -3.79 -2.41
CA CYS A 126 -8.13 -4.99 -1.98
C CYS A 126 -7.95 -6.07 -3.06
N ASN A 127 -8.55 -5.90 -4.25
CA ASN A 127 -8.72 -6.97 -5.25
C ASN A 127 -7.87 -6.80 -6.53
N TYR A 128 -6.82 -5.97 -6.50
CA TYR A 128 -5.93 -5.76 -7.64
C TYR A 128 -4.94 -6.90 -7.87
#